data_AF-A0A4S1FPQ7-F1
#
_entry.id   AF-A0A4S1FPQ7-F1
#
_cell.length_a   1.000
_cell.length_b   1.000
_cell.length_c   1.000
_cell.angle_alpha   90.00
_cell.angle_beta   90.00
_cell.angle_gamma   90.00
#
_symmetry.space_group_name_H-M   'P 1'
#
loop_
_entity.id
_entity.type
_entity.pdbx_description
1 polymer ?
#
loop_
_entity_poly.entity_id
_entity_poly.type
_entity_poly.pdbx_seq_one_letter_code
_entity_poly.pdbx_strand_id
1 'polypeptide(L)' 'MASPVEPITACNATAVTKSDSTAVLFNAVYVGGTGDLALRPVNGTAVTFSGVPAGTIIPLKCDRVMSTNTTATNIVGLNY' A
#
# COMPACT_ATOMS: atom_id res chain seq x y z
N MET A 1 -26.90 22.44 2.03
CA MET A 1 -25.43 22.52 2.14
C MET A 1 -24.93 21.11 2.36
N ALA A 2 -24.19 20.53 1.41
CA ALA A 2 -23.66 19.17 1.56
C ALA A 2 -22.83 19.13 2.84
N SER A 3 -23.10 18.16 3.73
CA SER A 3 -22.24 17.95 4.89
C SER A 3 -20.82 17.78 4.37
N PRO A 4 -19.83 18.57 4.83
CA PRO A 4 -18.46 18.35 4.43
C PRO A 4 -18.10 16.93 4.86
N VAL A 5 -17.79 16.07 3.89
CA VAL A 5 -17.21 14.76 4.21
C VAL A 5 -15.83 15.07 4.79
N GLU A 6 -15.65 14.78 6.07
CA GLU A 6 -14.34 14.91 6.71
C GLU A 6 -13.39 13.98 5.93
N PRO A 7 -12.21 14.46 5.50
CA PRO A 7 -11.26 13.59 4.84
C PRO A 7 -10.89 12.48 5.82
N ILE A 8 -11.28 11.23 5.52
CA ILE A 8 -10.95 10.10 6.36
C ILE A 8 -9.42 10.00 6.35
N THR A 9 -8.82 10.37 7.47
CA THR A 9 -7.37 10.52 7.61
C THR A 9 -6.81 9.25 8.20
N ALA A 10 -5.66 8.79 7.69
CA ALA A 10 -4.97 7.65 8.27
C ALA A 10 -4.63 7.92 9.73
N CYS A 11 -5.30 7.18 10.62
CA CYS A 11 -5.10 7.21 12.06
C CYS A 11 -4.05 6.18 12.51
N ASN A 12 -3.71 5.23 11.63
CA ASN A 12 -2.71 4.20 11.91
C ASN A 12 -1.78 3.98 10.71
N ALA A 13 -0.50 3.79 11.01
CA ALA A 13 0.55 3.48 10.04
C ALA A 13 1.39 2.33 10.58
N THR A 14 1.58 1.28 9.77
CA THR A 14 2.43 0.13 10.13
C THR A 14 3.47 -0.12 9.06
N ALA A 15 4.68 -0.51 9.47
CA ALA A 15 5.71 -0.92 8.53
C ALA A 15 5.27 -2.23 7.85
N VAL A 16 5.26 -2.27 6.53
CA VAL A 16 4.85 -3.46 5.79
C VAL A 16 6.05 -4.34 5.53
N THR A 17 6.08 -5.49 6.19
CA THR A 17 7.00 -6.57 5.84
C THR A 17 6.48 -7.26 4.59
N LYS A 18 7.35 -7.42 3.59
CA LYS A 18 7.02 -8.16 2.37
C LYS A 18 6.74 -9.62 2.70
N SER A 19 5.63 -10.18 2.24
CA SER A 19 5.26 -11.57 2.51
C SER A 19 4.25 -12.06 1.48
N ASP A 20 4.56 -13.16 0.80
CA ASP A 20 3.64 -13.75 -0.19
C ASP A 20 2.51 -14.57 0.46
N SER A 21 2.66 -14.92 1.75
CA SER A 21 1.70 -15.79 2.47
C SER A 21 0.86 -15.04 3.52
N THR A 22 1.46 -14.10 4.25
CA THR A 22 0.77 -13.36 5.33
C THR A 22 -0.10 -12.24 4.76
N ALA A 23 -1.40 -12.35 5.03
CA ALA A 23 -2.37 -11.29 4.75
C ALA A 23 -2.29 -10.21 5.83
N VAL A 24 -1.97 -8.97 5.44
CA VAL A 24 -2.07 -7.78 6.26
C VAL A 24 -2.89 -6.74 5.50
N LEU A 25 -4.05 -6.40 6.06
CA LEU A 25 -4.99 -5.50 5.41
C LEU A 25 -4.55 -4.05 5.61
N PHE A 26 -4.39 -3.31 4.51
CA PHE A 26 -4.12 -1.87 4.52
C PHE A 26 -5.04 -1.16 3.54
N ASN A 27 -5.40 0.10 3.84
CA ASN A 27 -6.30 0.90 3.00
C ASN A 27 -5.54 1.73 1.96
N ALA A 28 -4.30 2.11 2.29
CA ALA A 28 -3.37 2.75 1.38
C ALA A 28 -1.94 2.29 1.68
N VAL A 29 -1.04 2.44 0.70
CA VAL A 29 0.37 2.10 0.83
C VAL A 29 1.21 3.32 0.48
N TYR A 30 2.14 3.66 1.37
CA TYR A 30 3.19 4.65 1.13
C TYR A 30 4.48 3.95 0.72
N VAL A 31 5.15 4.51 -0.29
CA VAL A 31 6.40 4.01 -0.86
C VAL A 31 7.52 4.98 -0.54
N GLY A 32 8.40 4.63 0.40
CA GLY A 32 9.51 5.48 0.79
C GLY A 32 10.74 5.40 -0.13
N GLY A 33 10.90 4.31 -0.89
CA GLY A 33 12.01 4.10 -1.80
C GLY A 33 11.54 3.78 -3.21
N THR A 34 12.22 4.36 -4.21
CA THR A 34 11.92 4.15 -5.63
C THR A 34 12.04 2.68 -6.01
N GLY A 35 11.11 2.17 -6.81
CA GLY A 35 11.19 0.81 -7.35
C GLY A 35 9.84 0.27 -7.79
N ASP A 36 9.80 -1.02 -8.07
CA ASP A 36 8.60 -1.76 -8.36
C ASP A 36 7.91 -2.17 -7.07
N LEU A 37 6.59 -2.03 -7.03
CA LEU A 37 5.76 -2.45 -5.93
C LEU A 37 4.74 -3.47 -6.40
N ALA A 38 4.97 -4.74 -6.05
CA ALA A 38 4.00 -5.80 -6.28
C ALA A 38 3.08 -5.93 -5.06
N LEU A 39 1.79 -5.68 -5.25
CA LEU A 39 0.80 -5.75 -4.19
C LEU A 39 -0.46 -6.42 -4.69
N ARG A 40 -1.14 -7.11 -3.78
CA ARG A 40 -2.39 -7.79 -4.07
C ARG A 40 -3.56 -7.00 -3.48
N PRO A 41 -4.44 -6.45 -4.31
CA PRO A 41 -5.67 -5.84 -3.82
C PRO A 41 -6.55 -6.90 -3.15
N VAL A 42 -7.34 -6.48 -2.17
CA VAL A 42 -8.18 -7.38 -1.33
C VAL A 42 -9.11 -8.27 -2.18
N ASN A 43 -9.55 -7.77 -3.33
CA ASN A 43 -10.49 -8.46 -4.21
C ASN A 43 -9.90 -8.76 -5.59
N GLY A 44 -8.61 -9.09 -5.66
CA GLY A 44 -7.97 -9.34 -6.95
C GLY A 44 -6.67 -10.14 -6.92
N THR A 45 -6.00 -10.13 -8.07
CA THR A 45 -4.71 -10.76 -8.33
C THR A 45 -3.57 -9.79 -8.02
N ALA A 46 -2.38 -10.31 -7.75
CA ALA A 46 -1.20 -9.46 -7.54
C ALA A 46 -0.94 -8.58 -8.77
N VAL A 47 -0.79 -7.28 -8.55
CA VAL A 47 -0.46 -6.28 -9.57
C VAL A 47 0.88 -5.66 -9.21
N THR A 48 1.75 -5.54 -10.21
CA THR A 48 3.05 -4.88 -10.07
C THR A 48 2.96 -3.47 -10.60
N PHE A 49 3.19 -2.50 -9.73
CA PHE A 49 3.38 -1.10 -10.09
C PHE A 49 4.85 -0.88 -10.37
N SER A 50 5.21 -0.69 -11.64
CA SER A 50 6.60 -0.49 -12.02
C SER A 50 7.02 0.97 -11.98
N GLY A 51 8.25 1.22 -11.50
CA GLY A 51 8.84 2.56 -11.43
C GLY A 51 8.12 3.53 -10.51
N VAL A 52 7.61 3.07 -9.36
CA VAL A 52 6.99 3.94 -8.37
C VAL A 52 8.06 4.85 -7.76
N PRO A 53 7.88 6.18 -7.77
CA PRO A 53 8.84 7.09 -7.15
C PRO A 53 8.72 7.06 -5.62
N ALA A 54 9.82 7.39 -4.94
CA ALA A 54 9.83 7.58 -3.49
C ALA A 54 8.90 8.73 -3.09
N GLY A 55 8.19 8.58 -1.98
CA GLY A 55 7.20 9.54 -1.49
C GLY A 55 5.78 9.34 -2.03
N THR A 56 5.53 8.30 -2.83
CA THR A 56 4.22 8.07 -3.43
C THR A 56 3.26 7.40 -2.45
N ILE A 57 2.05 7.95 -2.34
CA ILE A 57 0.93 7.31 -1.65
C ILE A 57 0.00 6.70 -2.70
N ILE A 58 -0.23 5.39 -2.58
CA ILE A 58 -1.15 4.65 -3.43
C ILE A 58 -2.40 4.34 -2.58
N PRO A 59 -3.54 5.02 -2.83
CA PRO A 59 -4.80 4.77 -2.12
C PRO A 59 -5.49 3.52 -2.67
N LEU A 60 -4.88 2.35 -2.43
CA LEU A 60 -5.39 1.06 -2.84
C LEU A 60 -5.51 0.14 -1.62
N LYS A 61 -6.70 -0.42 -1.43
CA LYS A 61 -6.93 -1.48 -0.43
C LYS A 61 -6.21 -2.75 -0.84
N CYS A 62 -5.18 -3.11 -0.09
CA CYS A 62 -4.36 -4.30 -0.35
C CYS A 62 -4.39 -5.25 0.84
N ASP A 63 -4.30 -6.54 0.52
CA ASP A 63 -4.21 -7.64 1.48
C ASP A 63 -2.76 -8.06 1.75
N ARG A 64 -1.86 -7.85 0.80
CA ARG A 64 -0.44 -8.20 0.98
C ARG A 64 0.43 -7.44 -0.02
N VAL A 65 1.67 -7.21 0.40
CA VAL A 65 2.76 -6.78 -0.49
C VAL A 65 3.60 -8.02 -0.77
N MET A 66 3.70 -8.38 -2.04
CA MET A 66 4.42 -9.56 -2.49
C MET A 66 5.92 -9.36 -2.23
N SER A 67 6.62 -10.41 -1.78
CA SER A 67 8.08 -10.36 -1.68
C SER A 67 8.73 -10.53 -3.05
N THR A 68 8.04 -11.21 -3.95
CA THR A 68 8.39 -11.29 -5.36
C THR A 68 8.11 -9.96 -6.08
N ASN A 69 8.99 -9.56 -6.99
CA ASN A 69 8.86 -8.35 -7.83
C ASN A 69 8.65 -7.02 -7.09
N THR A 70 8.90 -6.95 -5.78
CA THR A 70 8.90 -5.69 -5.02
C THR A 70 10.32 -5.25 -4.73
N THR A 71 10.81 -4.28 -5.49
CA THR A 71 12.13 -3.66 -5.28
C THR A 71 12.04 -2.37 -4.45
N ALA A 72 10.84 -1.80 -4.29
CA ALA A 72 10.60 -0.65 -3.44
C ALA A 72 10.97 -0.92 -1.96
N THR A 73 11.56 0.09 -1.31
CA THR A 73 11.95 0.07 0.11
C THR A 73 11.09 1.04 0.93
N ASN A 74 11.16 0.96 2.27
CA ASN A 74 10.36 1.77 3.19
C ASN A 74 8.86 1.79 2.87
N ILE A 75 8.25 0.61 2.81
CA ILE A 75 6.82 0.46 2.51
C ILE A 75 6.03 0.59 3.82
N VAL A 76 5.06 1.49 3.86
CA VAL A 76 4.22 1.74 5.04
C VAL A 76 2.75 1.57 4.65
N GLY A 77 2.02 0.77 5.42
CA GLY A 77 0.59 0.52 5.24
C GLY A 77 -0.17 1.52 6.09
N LEU A 78 -1.06 2.27 5.46
CA LEU A 78 -1.90 3.28 6.09
C LEU A 78 -3.32 2.73 6.23
N ASN A 79 -3.91 2.92 7.41
CA ASN A 79 -5.29 2.53 7.70
C ASN A 79 -6.06 3.73 8.27
N TYR A 80 -7.27 3.92 7.74
CA TYR A 80 -8.14 5.07 7.94
C TYR A 80 -9.60 4.60 8.01
#